data_AF-A0A920TLR5-F1
#
_entry.id   AF-A0A920TLR5-F1
#
_cell.length_a   1.000
_cell.length_b   1.000
_cell.length_c   1.000
_cell.angle_alpha   90.00
_cell.angle_beta   90.00
_cell.angle_gamma   90.00
#
_symmetry.space_group_name_H-M   'P 1'
#
loop_
_entity.id
_entity.type
_entity.pdbx_description
1 polymer ?
#
loop_
_entity_poly.entity_id
_entity_poly.type
_entity_poly.pdbx_seq_one_letter_code
_entity_poly.pdbx_strand_id
1 'polypeptide(L)'
;MGINFSRFSLLQNEKSSWAPVPRQFKSSTLAFTGTLQWDKPPPELGTRFSIIPFLSGHGSENIDEGTTPNNDADSGLDAKVTLSTSLNLDLTINPDFSQVEVDKQRTNLDRFELFFPEKRQFFLENSDLFANLGNRNIRPFFSRRIGLSSPVRGGARLSGKLGSNYRLGIMSMQTDANEEIPASNFTVATLQRKILTRSSLSIFLGNKESKPPG
;
A
#
# COMPACT_ATOMS: atom_id res chain seq x y z
N MET A 1 18.71 14.75 14.03
CA MET A 1 18.69 13.51 13.21
C MET A 1 19.93 13.52 12.34
N GLY A 2 20.66 12.41 12.29
CA GLY A 2 21.81 12.29 11.40
C GLY A 2 21.36 12.01 9.96
N ILE A 3 21.89 12.77 8.99
CA ILE A 3 21.67 12.56 7.56
C ILE A 3 23.00 12.56 6.81
N ASN A 4 23.09 11.80 5.72
CA ASN A 4 24.19 11.90 4.79
C ASN A 4 23.68 11.63 3.37
N PHE A 5 24.22 12.38 2.40
CA PHE A 5 23.96 12.17 0.99
C PHE A 5 25.23 11.61 0.37
N SER A 6 25.13 10.54 -0.41
CA SER A 6 26.28 10.00 -1.13
C SER A 6 25.93 9.69 -2.57
N ARG A 7 26.84 10.04 -3.47
CA ARG A 7 26.77 9.74 -4.89
C ARG A 7 27.80 8.66 -5.21
N PHE A 8 27.42 7.71 -6.06
CA PHE A 8 28.34 6.72 -6.61
C PHE A 8 28.33 6.80 -8.13
N SER A 9 29.45 7.25 -8.71
CA SER A 9 29.67 7.30 -10.15
C SER A 9 30.35 6.00 -10.57
N LEU A 10 29.57 5.07 -11.15
CA LEU A 10 30.07 3.76 -11.56
C LEU A 10 31.15 3.84 -12.65
N LEU A 11 30.99 4.77 -13.59
CA LEU A 11 31.92 4.96 -14.71
C LEU A 11 33.30 5.44 -14.25
N GLN A 12 33.34 6.31 -13.25
CA GLN A 12 34.58 6.87 -12.70
C GLN A 12 35.06 6.11 -11.47
N ASN A 13 34.31 5.10 -11.03
CA ASN A 13 34.47 4.42 -9.75
C ASN A 13 34.64 5.41 -8.57
N GLU A 14 33.96 6.56 -8.65
CA GLU A 14 34.08 7.64 -7.68
C GLU A 14 32.91 7.61 -6.70
N LYS A 15 33.23 7.75 -5.42
CA LYS A 15 32.24 7.86 -4.36
C LYS A 15 32.43 9.17 -3.61
N SER A 16 31.42 10.03 -3.66
CA SER A 16 31.43 11.33 -3.00
C SER A 16 30.32 11.35 -1.94
N SER A 17 30.55 11.97 -0.77
CA SER A 17 29.55 12.13 0.30
C SER A 17 29.51 13.57 0.80
N TRP A 18 28.33 14.03 1.22
CA TRP A 18 28.13 15.37 1.77
C TRP A 18 28.81 15.52 3.13
N ALA A 19 28.50 14.63 4.08
CA ALA A 19 29.24 14.55 5.33
C ALA A 19 30.49 13.68 5.13
N PRO A 20 31.67 14.09 5.64
CA PRO A 20 32.89 13.30 5.52
C PRO A 20 32.76 11.93 6.18
N VAL A 21 33.06 10.87 5.42
CA VAL A 21 33.11 9.49 5.94
C VAL A 21 34.50 8.93 5.68
N PRO A 22 35.21 8.39 6.68
CA PRO A 22 36.52 7.77 6.46
C PRO A 22 36.43 6.65 5.44
N ARG A 23 37.44 6.52 4.57
CA ARG A 23 37.44 5.59 3.43
C ARG A 23 37.22 4.13 3.82
N GLN A 24 37.62 3.73 5.04
CA GLN A 24 37.38 2.37 5.55
C GLN A 24 35.90 2.05 5.84
N PHE A 25 35.02 3.06 5.91
CA PHE A 25 33.61 2.89 6.25
C PHE A 25 32.70 3.15 5.05
N LYS A 26 31.54 2.46 5.04
CA LYS A 26 30.50 2.74 4.05
C LYS A 26 29.93 4.14 4.30
N SER A 27 29.62 4.88 3.23
CA SER A 27 28.94 6.20 3.30
C SER A 27 27.59 6.16 4.04
N SER A 28 26.98 4.98 4.15
CA SER A 28 25.74 4.74 4.89
C SER A 28 25.94 4.49 6.40
N THR A 29 27.16 4.65 6.92
CA THR A 29 27.45 4.45 8.34
C THR A 29 26.86 5.58 9.18
N LEU A 30 25.91 5.25 10.06
CA LEU A 30 25.18 6.22 10.89
C LEU A 30 26.08 7.04 11.84
N ALA A 31 27.24 6.51 12.24
CA ALA A 31 28.18 7.23 13.10
C ALA A 31 28.81 8.47 12.43
N PHE A 32 28.82 8.52 11.09
CA PHE A 32 29.44 9.59 10.30
C PHE A 32 28.40 10.43 9.54
N THR A 33 27.14 10.40 9.98
CA THR A 33 26.12 11.28 9.41
C THR A 33 26.26 12.70 9.94
N GLY A 34 26.13 13.69 9.06
CA GLY A 34 26.06 15.09 9.45
C GLY A 34 24.71 15.45 10.06
N THR A 35 24.62 16.63 10.68
CA THR A 35 23.35 17.20 11.15
C THR A 35 22.91 18.27 10.17
N LEU A 36 21.76 18.07 9.54
CA LEU A 36 21.15 19.13 8.72
C LEU A 36 20.46 20.13 9.65
N GLN A 37 21.03 21.32 9.74
CA GLN A 37 20.47 22.43 10.51
C GLN A 37 19.90 23.44 9.51
N TRP A 38 18.60 23.69 9.59
CA TRP A 38 17.96 24.73 8.80
C TRP A 38 17.97 26.04 9.58
N ASP A 39 18.22 27.15 8.89
CA ASP A 39 18.19 28.49 9.49
C ASP A 39 16.80 28.88 10.00
N LYS A 40 15.76 28.32 9.38
CA LYS A 40 14.35 28.45 9.78
C LYS A 40 13.71 27.07 9.84
N PRO A 41 12.79 26.81 10.78
CA PRO A 41 12.05 25.56 10.77
C PRO A 41 11.34 25.39 9.41
N PRO A 42 11.27 24.16 8.86
CA PRO A 42 10.48 23.89 7.67
C PRO A 42 9.04 24.37 7.87
N PRO A 43 8.38 24.85 6.81
CA PRO A 43 6.97 25.20 6.90
C PRO A 43 6.17 23.99 7.38
N GLU A 44 5.17 24.25 8.22
CA GLU A 44 4.26 23.20 8.67
C GLU A 44 3.60 22.55 7.45
N LEU A 45 3.74 21.23 7.36
CA LEU A 45 3.03 20.45 6.35
C LEU A 45 1.54 20.48 6.71
N GLY A 46 0.81 21.41 6.11
CA GLY A 46 -0.65 21.44 6.18
C GLY A 46 -1.29 20.19 5.57
N THR A 47 -2.59 20.02 5.79
CA THR A 47 -3.36 18.92 5.18
C THR A 47 -3.25 19.01 3.66
N ARG A 48 -2.75 17.94 3.04
CA ARG A 48 -2.69 17.79 1.58
C ARG A 48 -3.73 16.78 1.16
N PHE A 49 -4.45 17.07 0.09
CA PHE A 49 -5.33 16.10 -0.53
C PHE A 49 -4.98 15.97 -2.01
N SER A 50 -5.16 14.77 -2.55
CA SER A 50 -5.00 14.43 -3.95
C SER A 50 -6.22 13.63 -4.35
N ILE A 51 -6.80 13.94 -5.51
CA ILE A 51 -7.92 13.21 -6.08
C ILE A 51 -7.47 12.74 -7.46
N ILE A 52 -7.71 11.47 -7.76
CA ILE A 52 -7.25 10.77 -8.95
C ILE A 52 -8.47 10.08 -9.56
N PRO A 53 -9.24 10.79 -10.40
CA PRO A 53 -10.32 10.17 -11.16
C PRO A 53 -9.74 9.33 -12.30
N PHE A 54 -10.44 8.26 -12.67
CA PHE A 54 -10.13 7.51 -13.87
C PHE A 54 -11.40 7.13 -14.62
N LEU A 55 -11.25 6.97 -15.94
CA LEU A 55 -12.26 6.51 -16.87
C LEU A 55 -11.57 5.55 -17.83
N SER A 56 -12.11 4.34 -17.97
CA SER A 56 -11.64 3.33 -18.91
C SER A 56 -12.80 2.88 -19.79
N GLY A 57 -12.47 2.43 -21.00
CA GLY A 57 -13.44 1.89 -21.95
C GLY A 57 -12.87 0.65 -22.61
N HIS A 58 -13.68 -0.39 -22.74
CA HIS A 58 -13.34 -1.63 -23.39
C HIS A 58 -14.33 -1.88 -24.54
N GLY A 59 -13.79 -2.08 -25.73
CA GLY A 59 -14.56 -2.54 -26.89
C GLY A 59 -14.14 -3.97 -27.20
N SER A 60 -15.05 -4.92 -27.08
CA SER A 60 -14.83 -6.29 -27.56
C SER A 60 -15.70 -6.56 -28.78
N GLU A 61 -15.10 -7.19 -29.78
CA GLU A 61 -15.79 -7.64 -30.99
C GLU A 61 -15.57 -9.14 -31.12
N ASN A 62 -16.67 -9.89 -31.16
CA ASN A 62 -16.62 -11.33 -31.34
C ASN A 62 -16.68 -11.64 -32.85
N ILE A 63 -15.51 -11.80 -33.46
CA ILE A 63 -15.36 -11.92 -34.93
C ILE A 63 -16.09 -13.16 -35.48
N ASP A 64 -16.29 -14.21 -34.65
CA ASP A 64 -16.94 -15.46 -35.06
C ASP A 64 -18.48 -15.42 -35.05
N GLU A 65 -19.11 -14.48 -34.31
CA GLU A 65 -20.57 -14.42 -34.14
C GLU A 65 -21.25 -13.24 -34.86
N GLY A 66 -20.50 -12.30 -35.45
CA GLY A 66 -21.07 -11.14 -36.15
C GLY A 66 -21.90 -10.21 -35.24
N THR A 67 -21.65 -10.24 -33.93
CA THR A 67 -22.34 -9.44 -32.92
C THR A 67 -21.84 -7.99 -32.89
N THR A 68 -22.74 -7.05 -32.57
CA THR A 68 -22.40 -5.64 -32.36
C THR A 68 -21.30 -5.49 -31.29
N PRO A 69 -20.32 -4.59 -31.47
CA PRO A 69 -19.26 -4.36 -30.49
C PRO A 69 -19.86 -4.07 -29.11
N ASN A 70 -19.45 -4.84 -28.09
CA ASN A 70 -19.82 -4.51 -26.71
C ASN A 70 -18.86 -3.42 -26.22
N ASN A 71 -19.41 -2.24 -25.93
CA ASN A 71 -18.67 -1.10 -25.42
C ASN A 71 -18.99 -0.94 -23.92
N ASP A 72 -18.09 -1.42 -23.07
CA ASP A 72 -18.18 -1.22 -21.63
C ASP A 72 -17.34 0.00 -21.24
N ALA A 73 -17.86 0.84 -20.35
CA ALA A 73 -17.14 1.98 -19.82
C ALA A 73 -17.15 1.91 -18.28
N ASP A 74 -15.96 1.93 -17.70
CA ASP A 74 -15.74 1.89 -16.27
C ASP A 74 -15.18 3.22 -15.77
N SER A 75 -15.56 3.60 -14.56
CA SER A 75 -15.04 4.79 -13.91
C SER A 75 -14.83 4.56 -12.44
N GLY A 76 -13.86 5.26 -11.89
CA GLY A 76 -13.59 5.24 -10.46
C GLY A 76 -12.79 6.45 -10.00
N LEU A 77 -12.58 6.48 -8.70
CA LEU A 77 -12.02 7.64 -8.02
C LEU A 77 -11.18 7.19 -6.84
N ASP A 78 -9.92 7.58 -6.85
CA ASP A 78 -9.06 7.46 -5.68
C ASP A 78 -8.85 8.83 -5.06
N ALA A 79 -8.85 8.90 -3.74
CA ALA A 79 -8.50 10.11 -3.00
C ALA A 79 -7.51 9.77 -1.90
N LYS A 80 -6.52 10.65 -1.72
CA LYS A 80 -5.52 10.54 -0.68
C LYS A 80 -5.45 11.83 0.10
N VAL A 81 -5.57 11.74 1.42
CA VAL A 81 -5.54 12.87 2.34
C VAL A 81 -4.45 12.64 3.38
N THR A 82 -3.43 13.49 3.38
CA THR A 82 -2.39 13.51 4.41
C THR A 82 -2.89 14.32 5.59
N LEU A 83 -3.30 13.62 6.64
CA LEU A 83 -3.82 14.20 7.88
C LEU A 83 -2.70 14.78 8.76
N SER A 84 -1.52 14.16 8.73
CA SER A 84 -0.31 14.66 9.39
C SER A 84 0.95 14.20 8.65
N THR A 85 2.13 14.66 9.06
CA THR A 85 3.44 14.26 8.48
C THR A 85 3.66 12.75 8.40
N SER A 86 2.89 11.96 9.13
CA SER A 86 3.03 10.50 9.17
C SER A 86 1.70 9.75 9.25
N LEU A 87 0.57 10.40 8.97
CA LEU A 87 -0.77 9.80 8.98
C LEU A 87 -1.51 10.12 7.69
N ASN A 88 -1.93 9.09 6.95
CA ASN A 88 -2.61 9.20 5.67
C ASN A 88 -3.96 8.47 5.71
N LEU A 89 -4.94 9.08 5.06
CA LEU A 89 -6.24 8.52 4.75
C LEU A 89 -6.34 8.33 3.24
N ASP A 90 -6.49 7.09 2.80
CA ASP A 90 -6.70 6.72 1.41
C ASP A 90 -8.16 6.24 1.25
N LEU A 91 -8.82 6.71 0.20
CA LEU A 91 -10.19 6.38 -0.16
C LEU A 91 -10.19 5.91 -1.61
N THR A 92 -11.01 4.93 -1.93
CA THR A 92 -11.18 4.42 -3.28
C THR A 92 -12.64 4.08 -3.56
N ILE A 93 -13.11 4.41 -4.76
CA ILE A 93 -14.45 4.10 -5.25
C ILE A 93 -14.29 3.44 -6.62
N ASN A 94 -14.84 2.24 -6.77
CA ASN A 94 -14.70 1.38 -7.94
C ASN A 94 -13.26 1.36 -8.48
N PRO A 95 -12.24 0.94 -7.70
CA PRO A 95 -10.87 0.92 -8.20
C PRO A 95 -10.68 -0.05 -9.36
N ASP A 96 -9.90 0.36 -10.36
CA ASP A 96 -9.42 -0.51 -11.41
C ASP A 96 -8.19 -1.32 -10.92
N PHE A 97 -8.47 -2.38 -10.18
CA PHE A 97 -7.44 -3.31 -9.70
C PHE A 97 -7.05 -4.38 -10.73
N SER A 98 -7.88 -4.62 -11.74
CA SER A 98 -7.61 -5.63 -12.77
C SER A 98 -6.43 -5.20 -13.66
N GLN A 99 -6.27 -3.91 -13.99
CA GLN A 99 -5.13 -3.44 -14.80
C GLN A 99 -3.77 -3.60 -14.12
N VAL A 100 -3.74 -3.54 -12.78
CA VAL A 100 -2.48 -3.61 -12.00
C VAL A 100 -1.99 -5.05 -11.84
N GLU A 101 -2.89 -6.02 -11.99
CA GLU A 101 -2.60 -7.45 -11.92
C GLU A 101 -2.27 -8.01 -13.30
N VAL A 102 -1.10 -7.69 -13.85
CA VAL A 102 -0.63 -8.35 -15.08
C VAL A 102 -0.44 -9.85 -14.80
N ASP A 103 -1.18 -10.66 -15.56
CA ASP A 103 -1.29 -12.12 -15.45
C ASP A 103 0.05 -12.84 -15.34
N LYS A 104 0.23 -13.53 -14.21
CA LYS A 104 0.98 -14.78 -14.20
C LYS A 104 -0.01 -15.89 -13.88
N GLN A 105 -0.78 -16.32 -14.89
CA GLN A 105 -1.45 -17.61 -14.82
C GLN A 105 -0.37 -18.69 -14.65
N ARG A 106 -0.21 -19.16 -13.40
CA ARG A 106 0.44 -20.43 -13.08
C ARG A 106 -0.68 -21.29 -12.54
N THR A 107 -0.95 -22.43 -13.19
CA THR A 107 -1.78 -23.49 -12.64
C THR A 107 -1.19 -23.92 -11.31
N ASN A 108 -1.82 -23.49 -10.21
CA ASN A 108 -1.43 -23.91 -8.87
C ASN A 108 -2.14 -25.23 -8.57
N LEU A 109 -1.37 -26.32 -8.53
CA LEU A 109 -1.87 -27.67 -8.20
C LEU A 109 -1.64 -27.99 -6.71
N ASP A 110 -1.18 -27.03 -5.92
CA ASP A 110 -0.93 -27.15 -4.48
C ASP A 110 -1.97 -26.36 -3.67
N ARG A 111 -2.28 -26.80 -2.45
CA ARG A 111 -3.28 -26.16 -1.56
C ARG A 111 -2.79 -24.87 -0.90
N PHE A 112 -1.56 -24.47 -1.18
CA PHE A 112 -0.96 -23.26 -0.63
C PHE A 112 -1.02 -22.11 -1.64
N GLU A 113 -1.43 -20.92 -1.18
CA GLU A 113 -1.56 -19.72 -2.01
C GLU A 113 -0.19 -19.31 -2.59
N LEU A 114 -0.13 -19.02 -3.89
CA LEU A 114 1.07 -18.47 -4.52
C LEU A 114 1.29 -17.03 -4.04
N PHE A 115 2.43 -16.80 -3.39
CA PHE A 115 2.80 -15.48 -2.86
C PHE A 115 3.31 -14.58 -3.98
N PHE A 116 2.41 -13.85 -4.62
CA PHE A 116 2.80 -12.75 -5.47
C PHE A 116 3.08 -11.48 -4.62
N PRO A 117 3.89 -10.52 -5.09
CA PRO A 117 4.04 -9.22 -4.43
C PRO A 117 2.83 -8.32 -4.73
N GLU A 118 2.18 -7.72 -3.73
CA GLU A 118 1.11 -6.73 -3.94
C GLU A 118 1.63 -5.56 -4.81
N LYS A 119 0.80 -5.07 -5.74
CA LYS A 119 1.17 -4.00 -6.69
C LYS A 119 0.20 -2.82 -6.68
N ARG A 120 -1.00 -3.01 -6.14
CA ARG A 120 -2.05 -2.00 -6.12
C ARG A 120 -1.68 -0.90 -5.11
N GLN A 121 -1.63 0.34 -5.58
CA GLN A 121 -1.15 1.48 -4.80
C GLN A 121 -1.89 1.65 -3.46
N PHE A 122 -3.21 1.40 -3.46
CA PHE A 122 -4.05 1.42 -2.26
C PHE A 122 -3.54 0.51 -1.14
N PHE A 123 -2.91 -0.64 -1.45
CA PHE A 123 -2.45 -1.60 -0.45
C PHE A 123 -0.96 -1.47 -0.11
N LEU A 124 -0.17 -0.76 -0.91
CA LEU A 124 1.30 -0.74 -0.80
C LEU A 124 1.82 0.07 0.40
N GLU A 125 1.26 1.25 0.62
CA GLU A 125 1.76 2.18 1.62
C GLU A 125 1.45 1.71 3.05
N ASN A 126 2.41 1.78 3.97
CA ASN A 126 2.28 1.18 5.31
C ASN A 126 1.80 -0.30 5.30
N SER A 127 2.02 -1.03 4.20
CA SER A 127 1.61 -2.43 4.05
C SER A 127 2.17 -3.33 5.15
N ASP A 128 3.35 -2.99 5.69
CA ASP A 128 4.00 -3.70 6.78
C ASP A 128 3.18 -3.71 8.09
N LEU A 129 2.31 -2.72 8.32
CA LEU A 129 1.37 -2.70 9.43
C LEU A 129 0.33 -3.82 9.33
N PHE A 130 -0.14 -4.10 8.12
CA PHE A 130 -1.21 -5.07 7.90
C PHE A 130 -0.64 -6.45 7.60
N ALA A 131 0.34 -6.52 6.70
CA ALA A 131 0.84 -7.76 6.15
C ALA A 131 1.88 -8.44 7.04
N ASN A 132 2.54 -7.73 7.98
CA ASN A 132 3.66 -8.32 8.74
C ASN A 132 3.74 -7.92 10.21
N LEU A 133 2.98 -6.93 10.67
CA LEU A 133 3.11 -6.34 12.01
C LEU A 133 4.54 -5.88 12.34
N GLY A 134 5.31 -5.50 11.32
CA GLY A 134 6.73 -5.16 11.45
C GLY A 134 7.70 -6.36 11.58
N ASN A 135 7.22 -7.61 11.50
CA ASN A 135 8.04 -8.82 11.55
C ASN A 135 7.86 -9.66 10.26
N ARG A 136 8.93 -9.82 9.48
CA ARG A 136 8.90 -10.55 8.20
C ARG A 136 8.44 -12.01 8.30
N ASN A 137 8.50 -12.61 9.49
CA ASN A 137 8.13 -14.00 9.74
C ASN A 137 6.65 -14.20 10.07
N ILE A 138 5.90 -13.12 10.30
CA ILE A 138 4.46 -13.17 10.61
C ILE A 138 3.72 -12.57 9.43
N ARG A 139 2.61 -13.18 9.00
CA ARG A 139 1.74 -12.64 7.95
C ARG A 139 0.27 -12.87 8.27
N PRO A 140 -0.36 -11.99 9.06
CA PRO A 140 -1.74 -12.20 9.51
C PRO A 140 -2.76 -11.84 8.44
N PHE A 141 -2.37 -11.06 7.42
CA PHE A 141 -3.28 -10.54 6.40
C PHE A 141 -2.63 -10.56 5.02
N PHE A 142 -3.42 -10.97 4.02
CA PHE A 142 -3.03 -10.97 2.62
C PHE A 142 -4.03 -10.15 1.80
N SER A 143 -3.63 -8.93 1.43
CA SER A 143 -4.46 -7.94 0.72
C SER A 143 -5.00 -8.45 -0.61
N ARG A 144 -4.26 -9.35 -1.26
CA ARG A 144 -4.66 -10.00 -2.51
C ARG A 144 -5.95 -10.80 -2.43
N ARG A 145 -6.38 -11.22 -1.23
CA ARG A 145 -7.69 -11.88 -1.08
C ARG A 145 -8.85 -10.93 -1.37
N ILE A 146 -8.63 -9.62 -1.27
CA ILE A 146 -9.63 -8.60 -1.56
C ILE A 146 -9.59 -8.30 -3.05
N GLY A 147 -10.73 -8.48 -3.73
CA GLY A 147 -10.87 -8.14 -5.15
C GLY A 147 -10.48 -9.23 -6.14
N LEU A 148 -10.03 -10.40 -5.67
CA LEU A 148 -9.58 -11.49 -6.54
C LEU A 148 -10.74 -12.23 -7.23
N SER A 149 -11.85 -12.43 -6.50
CA SER A 149 -12.98 -13.23 -6.99
C SER A 149 -14.23 -12.38 -7.28
N SER A 150 -14.28 -11.16 -6.75
CA SER A 150 -15.35 -10.21 -6.99
C SER A 150 -14.77 -8.80 -7.09
N PRO A 151 -15.28 -7.93 -7.98
CA PRO A 151 -14.85 -6.54 -8.08
C PRO A 151 -14.98 -5.79 -6.74
N VAL A 152 -14.08 -4.83 -6.53
CA VAL A 152 -14.12 -3.95 -5.37
C VAL A 152 -15.01 -2.75 -5.69
N ARG A 153 -16.00 -2.48 -4.84
CA ARG A 153 -16.87 -1.29 -4.96
C ARG A 153 -16.25 -0.06 -4.35
N GLY A 154 -15.43 -0.24 -3.32
CA GLY A 154 -14.68 0.84 -2.72
C GLY A 154 -14.07 0.45 -1.39
N GLY A 155 -13.41 1.41 -0.79
CA GLY A 155 -12.85 1.23 0.54
C GLY A 155 -12.13 2.45 1.06
N ALA A 156 -11.73 2.32 2.32
CA ALA A 156 -11.07 3.36 3.08
C ALA A 156 -9.94 2.75 3.88
N ARG A 157 -8.84 3.48 3.98
CA ARG A 157 -7.67 3.09 4.76
C ARG A 157 -7.07 4.28 5.47
N LEU A 158 -7.01 4.20 6.79
CA LEU A 158 -6.30 5.14 7.63
C LEU A 158 -5.04 4.46 8.16
N SER A 159 -3.86 4.95 7.81
CA SER A 159 -2.62 4.32 8.26
C SER A 159 -1.52 5.34 8.54
N GLY A 160 -0.72 5.06 9.57
CA GLY A 160 0.39 5.94 9.94
C GLY A 160 0.75 5.94 11.41
N LYS A 161 1.51 6.96 11.82
CA LYS A 161 1.91 7.20 13.20
C LYS A 161 1.02 8.24 13.85
N LEU A 162 0.68 7.99 15.11
CA LEU A 162 0.01 8.93 15.98
C LEU A 162 0.99 9.30 17.11
N GLY A 163 1.59 10.48 16.99
CA GLY A 163 2.67 10.92 17.87
C GLY A 163 3.94 10.08 17.72
N SER A 164 4.69 9.91 18.82
CA SER A 164 6.00 9.23 18.81
C SER A 164 5.95 7.73 19.12
N ASN A 165 4.87 7.26 19.75
CA ASN A 165 4.81 5.91 20.33
C ASN A 165 3.78 4.99 19.70
N TYR A 166 2.82 5.52 18.94
CA TYR A 166 1.73 4.73 18.36
C TYR A 166 1.82 4.72 16.85
N ARG A 167 1.56 3.55 16.27
CA ARG A 167 1.34 3.36 14.84
C ARG A 167 0.06 2.56 14.67
N LEU A 168 -0.81 3.00 13.79
CA LEU A 168 -2.12 2.39 13.59
C LEU A 168 -2.38 2.19 12.10
N GLY A 169 -3.18 1.18 11.81
CA GLY A 169 -3.70 0.90 10.48
C GLY A 169 -5.12 0.41 10.61
N ILE A 170 -6.07 1.09 9.97
CA ILE A 170 -7.46 0.67 9.87
C ILE A 170 -7.79 0.66 8.39
N MET A 171 -8.38 -0.43 7.91
CA MET A 171 -8.76 -0.59 6.52
C MET A 171 -10.11 -1.28 6.46
N SER A 172 -11.00 -0.77 5.60
CA SER A 172 -12.27 -1.42 5.25
C SER A 172 -12.41 -1.42 3.73
N MET A 173 -12.78 -2.56 3.17
CA MET A 173 -12.94 -2.76 1.74
C MET A 173 -14.21 -3.53 1.46
N GLN A 174 -15.06 -2.99 0.59
CA GLN A 174 -16.30 -3.61 0.15
C GLN A 174 -16.10 -4.23 -1.23
N THR A 175 -16.38 -5.53 -1.35
CA THR A 175 -16.50 -6.21 -2.64
C THR A 175 -17.96 -6.38 -3.02
N ASP A 176 -18.22 -6.47 -4.31
CA ASP A 176 -19.55 -6.79 -4.81
C ASP A 176 -19.87 -8.28 -4.69
N ALA A 177 -21.15 -8.61 -4.87
CA ALA A 177 -21.58 -9.97 -5.11
C ALA A 177 -21.25 -10.40 -6.56
N ASN A 178 -20.98 -11.68 -6.74
CA ASN A 178 -20.91 -12.36 -8.03
C ASN A 178 -21.77 -13.63 -7.94
N GLU A 179 -22.01 -14.32 -9.05
CA GLU A 179 -22.94 -15.48 -9.13
C GLU A 179 -22.67 -16.54 -8.05
N GLU A 180 -21.40 -16.74 -7.68
CA GLU A 180 -20.98 -17.73 -6.67
C GLU A 180 -20.61 -17.12 -5.31
N ILE A 181 -20.39 -15.80 -5.22
CA ILE A 181 -19.74 -15.17 -4.06
C ILE A 181 -20.56 -13.98 -3.55
N PRO A 182 -21.03 -14.00 -2.30
CA PRO A 182 -21.77 -12.88 -1.72
C PRO A 182 -20.89 -11.63 -1.56
N ALA A 183 -21.54 -10.47 -1.64
CA ALA A 183 -20.92 -9.18 -1.31
C ALA A 183 -20.32 -9.25 0.10
N SER A 184 -19.07 -8.80 0.23
CA SER A 184 -18.30 -8.97 1.46
C SER A 184 -17.59 -7.68 1.86
N ASN A 185 -17.62 -7.37 3.16
CA ASN A 185 -16.84 -6.30 3.77
C ASN A 185 -15.64 -6.89 4.51
N PHE A 186 -14.44 -6.47 4.13
CA PHE A 186 -13.19 -6.86 4.77
C PHE A 186 -12.71 -5.69 5.63
N THR A 187 -12.68 -5.87 6.94
CA THR A 187 -12.16 -4.88 7.87
C THR A 187 -10.91 -5.41 8.57
N VAL A 188 -9.86 -4.61 8.59
CA VAL A 188 -8.61 -4.93 9.28
C VAL A 188 -8.20 -3.75 10.13
N ALA A 189 -7.90 -4.00 11.39
CA ALA A 189 -7.39 -3.00 12.31
C ALA A 189 -6.11 -3.49 12.99
N THR A 190 -5.14 -2.61 13.10
CA THR A 190 -3.89 -2.87 13.80
C THR A 190 -3.47 -1.65 14.61
N LEU A 191 -2.94 -1.93 15.80
CA LEU A 191 -2.38 -0.94 16.68
C LEU A 191 -1.05 -1.44 17.20
N GLN A 192 0.01 -0.68 16.97
CA GLN A 192 1.34 -0.94 17.46
C GLN A 192 1.74 0.16 18.44
N ARG A 193 2.19 -0.23 19.63
CA ARG A 193 2.72 0.67 20.66
C ARG A 193 4.18 0.36 20.93
N LYS A 194 5.03 1.38 20.86
CA LYS A 194 6.40 1.34 21.35
C LYS A 194 6.38 1.40 22.89
N ILE A 195 7.02 0.43 23.54
CA ILE A 195 7.05 0.33 25.02
C ILE A 195 8.42 0.77 25.55
N LEU A 196 9.50 0.42 24.85
CA LEU A 196 10.88 0.72 25.24
C LEU A 196 11.68 1.26 24.04
N THR A 197 13.00 1.28 24.13
CA THR A 197 13.89 1.75 23.04
C THR A 197 13.81 0.87 21.79
N ARG A 198 13.57 -0.44 21.96
CA ARG A 198 13.57 -1.45 20.87
C ARG A 198 12.42 -2.45 20.94
N SER A 199 11.48 -2.28 21.86
CA SER A 199 10.35 -3.21 22.04
C SER A 199 9.04 -2.56 21.62
N SER A 200 8.20 -3.32 20.91
CA SER A 200 6.86 -2.92 20.54
C SER A 200 5.86 -4.05 20.78
N LEU A 201 4.66 -3.68 21.19
CA LEU A 201 3.49 -4.55 21.24
C LEU A 201 2.58 -4.21 20.07
N SER A 202 2.11 -5.23 19.35
CA SER A 202 1.19 -5.08 18.23
C SER A 202 -0.08 -5.88 18.48
N ILE A 203 -1.23 -5.25 18.24
CA ILE A 203 -2.55 -5.88 18.22
C ILE A 203 -3.03 -5.88 16.77
N PHE A 204 -3.65 -6.99 16.36
CA PHE A 204 -4.20 -7.17 15.03
C PHE A 204 -5.60 -7.77 15.14
N LEU A 205 -6.54 -7.21 14.39
CA LEU A 205 -7.92 -7.65 14.28
C LEU A 205 -8.29 -7.69 12.80
N GLY A 206 -8.92 -8.79 12.37
CA GLY A 206 -9.45 -8.95 11.02
C GLY A 206 -10.87 -9.47 11.11
N ASN A 207 -11.77 -8.87 10.34
CA ASN A 207 -13.14 -9.30 10.19
C ASN A 207 -13.50 -9.40 8.71
N LYS A 208 -14.24 -10.44 8.35
CA LYS A 208 -14.89 -10.59 7.04
C LYS A 208 -16.37 -10.81 7.31
N GLU A 209 -17.19 -9.88 6.86
CA GLU A 209 -18.64 -9.99 6.91
C GLU A 209 -19.17 -10.16 5.50
N SER A 210 -19.96 -11.21 5.28
CA SER A 210 -20.58 -11.49 3.98
C SER A 210 -22.08 -11.31 4.10
N LYS A 211 -22.66 -10.48 3.23
CA LYS A 211 -24.11 -10.30 3.14
C LYS A 211 -24.65 -11.32 2.14
N PRO A 212 -25.51 -12.26 2.55
CA PRO A 212 -26.11 -13.22 1.61
C PRO A 212 -26.92 -12.48 0.54
N PRO A 213 -27.01 -13.02 -0.70
CA PRO A 213 -27.91 -12.48 -1.71
C PRO A 213 -29.35 -12.53 -1.17
N GLY A 214 -30.05 -11.41 -1.28
CA GLY A 214 -31.46 -11.27 -0.90
C GLY A 214 -32.39 -11.57 -2.07
#